data_AF-A0A944UJV7-F1
#
_entry.id   AF-A0A944UJV7-F1
#
_cell.length_a   1.000
_cell.length_b   1.000
_cell.length_c   1.000
_cell.angle_alpha   90.00
_cell.angle_beta   90.00
_cell.angle_gamma   90.00
#
_symmetry.space_group_name_H-M   'P 1'
#
loop_
_entity.id
_entity.type
_entity.pdbx_description
1 polymer ?
#
loop_
_entity_poly.entity_id
_entity_poly.type
_entity_poly.pdbx_seq_one_letter_code
_entity_poly.pdbx_strand_id
1 'polypeptide(L)'
;MKLRTKAWLVSQGLLIITACIIQFTFHREIKVGPLLKTNTRDYWDIINKVEPQVPQFLIDLKLSPELYDARLPMTSDQVLARNLVAHRRAVRQEDGLRTALIGSAVVNILYFIGFHFLYFYIRRTWQRGARVTIVSKKVDI
;
A
#
# COMPACT_ATOMS: atom_id res chain seq x y z
N MET A 1 15.84 13.28 24.00
CA MET A 1 14.53 13.27 23.30
C MET A 1 13.41 12.96 24.29
N LYS A 2 12.28 13.69 24.23
CA LYS A 2 11.12 13.46 25.11
C LYS A 2 10.51 12.08 24.84
N LEU A 3 9.92 11.44 25.86
CA LEU A 3 9.29 10.12 25.76
C LEU A 3 8.27 10.04 24.61
N ARG A 4 7.50 11.12 24.40
CA ARG A 4 6.57 11.31 23.27
C ARG A 4 7.23 11.02 21.93
N THR A 5 8.40 11.64 21.68
CA THR A 5 9.09 11.52 20.39
C THR A 5 9.59 10.11 20.17
N LYS A 6 10.06 9.43 21.22
CA LYS A 6 10.48 8.02 21.15
C LYS A 6 9.30 7.10 20.82
N ALA A 7 8.18 7.23 21.55
CA ALA A 7 6.98 6.43 21.31
C ALA A 7 6.39 6.66 19.92
N TRP A 8 6.37 7.92 19.47
CA TRP A 8 5.95 8.26 18.12
C TRP A 8 6.86 7.64 17.04
N LEU A 9 8.18 7.74 17.20
CA LEU A 9 9.13 7.17 16.24
C LEU A 9 9.03 5.64 16.16
N VAL A 10 8.86 4.95 17.29
CA VAL A 10 8.65 3.49 17.30
C VAL A 10 7.38 3.10 16.56
N SER A 11 6.28 3.83 16.82
CA SER A 11 5.00 3.61 16.14
C SER A 11 5.09 3.85 14.63
N GLN A 12 5.67 4.98 14.20
CA GLN A 12 5.82 5.28 12.77
C GLN A 12 6.79 4.30 12.09
N GLY A 13 7.87 3.92 12.78
CA GLY A 13 8.82 2.93 12.28
C GLY A 13 8.15 1.58 12.03
N LEU A 14 7.32 1.10 12.95
CA LEU A 14 6.56 -0.13 12.78
C LEU A 14 5.64 -0.07 11.56
N LEU A 15 4.90 1.04 11.40
CA LEU A 15 3.97 1.19 10.27
C LEU A 15 4.69 1.21 8.92
N ILE A 16 5.82 1.92 8.82
CA ILE A 16 6.63 1.97 7.60
C ILE A 16 7.18 0.58 7.27
N ILE A 17 7.73 -0.13 8.28
CA ILE A 17 8.26 -1.49 8.09
C ILE A 17 7.15 -2.42 7.59
N THR A 18 5.98 -2.39 8.20
CA THR A 18 4.82 -3.19 7.77
C THR A 18 4.42 -2.86 6.33
N ALA A 19 4.35 -1.58 5.97
CA ALA A 19 4.05 -1.17 4.60
C ALA A 19 5.08 -1.72 3.60
N CYS A 20 6.38 -1.62 3.93
CA CYS A 20 7.46 -2.17 3.10
C CYS A 20 7.32 -3.70 2.91
N ILE A 21 7.02 -4.44 3.98
CA ILE A 21 6.83 -5.90 3.92
C ILE A 21 5.66 -6.27 3.00
N ILE A 22 4.53 -5.56 3.13
CA ILE A 22 3.34 -5.78 2.29
C ILE A 22 3.69 -5.53 0.81
N GLN A 23 4.32 -4.39 0.51
CA GLN A 23 4.71 -4.05 -0.86
C GLN A 23 5.65 -5.09 -1.46
N PHE A 24 6.69 -5.48 -0.72
CA PHE A 24 7.65 -6.48 -1.18
C PHE A 24 7.00 -7.84 -1.42
N THR A 25 6.11 -8.26 -0.53
CA THR A 25 5.43 -9.56 -0.61
C THR A 25 4.49 -9.62 -1.81
N PHE A 26 3.70 -8.55 -2.04
CA PHE A 26 2.79 -8.48 -3.17
C PHE A 26 3.53 -8.38 -4.50
N HIS A 27 4.59 -7.57 -4.59
CA HIS A 27 5.39 -7.48 -5.81
C HIS A 27 6.04 -8.83 -6.16
N ARG A 28 6.60 -9.53 -5.17
CA ARG A 28 7.23 -10.85 -5.37
C ARG A 28 6.25 -11.93 -5.82
N GLU A 29 4.97 -11.79 -5.50
CA GLU A 29 3.92 -12.73 -5.91
C GLU A 29 3.52 -12.58 -7.38
N ILE A 30 3.80 -11.43 -8.01
CA ILE A 30 3.59 -11.22 -9.44
C ILE A 30 4.70 -11.96 -10.19
N LYS A 31 4.34 -12.98 -10.99
CA LYS A 31 5.30 -13.82 -11.74
C LYS A 31 5.38 -13.51 -13.23
N VAL A 32 4.36 -12.86 -13.77
CA VAL A 32 4.24 -12.54 -15.20
C VAL A 32 3.72 -11.12 -15.35
N GLY A 33 3.97 -10.51 -16.50
CA GLY A 33 3.45 -9.18 -16.83
C GLY A 33 2.01 -9.23 -17.35
N PRO A 34 1.43 -8.07 -17.70
CA PRO A 34 0.06 -7.97 -18.21
C PRO A 34 -0.10 -8.45 -19.66
N LEU A 35 1.00 -8.57 -20.41
CA LEU A 35 1.01 -9.01 -21.80
C LEU A 35 1.49 -10.47 -21.90
N LEU A 36 0.96 -11.21 -22.88
CA LEU A 36 1.31 -12.60 -23.13
C LEU A 36 2.83 -12.79 -23.26
N LYS A 37 3.38 -13.79 -22.56
CA LYS A 37 4.83 -14.11 -22.53
C LYS A 37 5.74 -12.96 -22.05
N THR A 38 5.20 -11.98 -21.33
CA THR A 38 6.03 -10.97 -20.66
C THR A 38 6.31 -11.35 -19.21
N ASN A 39 7.51 -11.00 -18.74
CA ASN A 39 7.92 -11.17 -17.35
C ASN A 39 7.27 -10.12 -16.45
N THR A 40 7.38 -10.31 -15.13
CA THR A 40 6.99 -9.31 -14.13
C THR A 40 7.65 -7.95 -14.42
N ARG A 41 6.86 -6.89 -14.28
CA ARG A 41 7.28 -5.51 -14.50
C ARG A 41 8.04 -4.95 -13.31
N ASP A 42 8.83 -3.91 -13.54
CA ASP A 42 9.48 -3.18 -12.47
C ASP A 42 8.44 -2.60 -11.51
N TYR A 43 8.79 -2.56 -10.22
CA TYR A 43 7.90 -2.05 -9.18
C TYR A 43 7.45 -0.61 -9.49
N TRP A 44 8.38 0.27 -9.86
CA TRP A 44 8.05 1.68 -10.08
C TRP A 44 7.22 1.89 -11.33
N ASP A 45 7.41 1.07 -12.36
CA ASP A 45 6.57 1.09 -13.57
C ASP A 45 5.12 0.73 -13.25
N ILE A 46 4.91 -0.26 -12.36
CA ILE A 46 3.58 -0.65 -11.89
C ILE A 46 2.94 0.49 -11.11
N ILE A 47 3.67 1.08 -10.16
CA ILE A 47 3.16 2.18 -9.31
C ILE A 47 2.81 3.41 -10.15
N ASN A 48 3.67 3.79 -11.09
CA ASN A 48 3.51 4.98 -11.92
C ASN A 48 2.57 4.77 -13.12
N LYS A 49 1.99 3.59 -13.28
CA LYS A 49 1.11 3.24 -14.41
C LYS A 49 1.78 3.50 -15.78
N VAL A 50 3.08 3.23 -15.88
CA VAL A 50 3.79 3.29 -17.16
C VAL A 50 3.13 2.30 -18.12
N GLU A 51 3.00 2.63 -19.40
CA GLU A 51 2.47 1.68 -20.37
C GLU A 51 3.49 0.54 -20.61
N PRO A 52 3.08 -0.74 -20.56
CA PRO A 52 3.96 -1.85 -20.85
C PRO A 52 4.37 -1.83 -22.32
N GLN A 53 5.66 -2.03 -22.57
CA GLN A 53 6.17 -2.14 -23.93
C GLN A 53 5.67 -3.46 -24.55
N VAL A 54 5.04 -3.37 -25.72
CA VAL A 54 4.59 -4.54 -26.46
C VAL A 54 5.79 -5.22 -27.10
N PRO A 55 6.05 -6.52 -26.81
CA PRO A 55 7.13 -7.26 -27.44
C PRO A 55 7.07 -7.23 -28.97
N GLN A 56 8.22 -7.02 -29.62
CA GLN A 56 8.31 -6.90 -31.07
C GLN A 56 7.73 -8.11 -31.81
N PHE A 57 7.91 -9.33 -31.29
CA PHE A 57 7.36 -10.53 -31.91
C PHE A 57 5.83 -10.49 -32.07
N LEU A 58 5.10 -9.87 -31.14
CA LEU A 58 3.63 -9.74 -31.24
C LEU A 58 3.22 -8.75 -32.33
N ILE A 59 4.03 -7.71 -32.52
CA ILE A 59 3.86 -6.71 -33.59
C ILE A 59 4.13 -7.36 -34.95
N ASP A 60 5.21 -8.13 -35.06
CA ASP A 60 5.62 -8.80 -36.29
C ASP A 60 4.58 -9.86 -36.73
N LEU A 61 3.98 -10.55 -35.77
CA LEU A 61 2.88 -11.51 -35.98
C LEU A 61 1.54 -10.84 -36.34
N LYS A 62 1.45 -9.50 -36.31
CA LYS A 62 0.22 -8.71 -36.55
C LYS A 62 -0.98 -9.20 -35.73
N LEU A 63 -0.72 -9.63 -34.49
CA LEU A 63 -1.79 -10.11 -33.61
C LEU A 63 -2.65 -8.94 -33.14
N SER A 64 -3.96 -9.17 -33.07
CA SER A 64 -4.86 -8.22 -32.42
C SER A 64 -4.50 -8.09 -30.93
N PRO A 65 -4.50 -6.87 -30.35
CA PRO A 65 -4.27 -6.63 -28.93
C PRO A 65 -5.08 -7.54 -27.99
N GLU A 66 -6.30 -7.89 -28.39
CA GLU A 66 -7.20 -8.75 -27.61
C GLU A 66 -6.64 -10.16 -27.36
N LEU A 67 -5.71 -10.62 -28.21
CA LEU A 67 -5.12 -11.96 -28.13
C LEU A 67 -3.95 -12.04 -27.15
N TYR A 68 -3.34 -10.91 -26.79
CA TYR A 68 -2.15 -10.89 -25.94
C TYR A 68 -2.24 -9.93 -24.75
N ASP A 69 -3.12 -8.94 -24.76
CA ASP A 69 -3.25 -7.96 -23.68
C ASP A 69 -4.34 -8.35 -22.70
N ALA A 70 -3.95 -8.78 -21.50
CA ALA A 70 -4.88 -9.22 -20.47
C ALA A 70 -5.59 -8.06 -19.73
N ARG A 71 -5.26 -6.80 -20.04
CA ARG A 71 -5.91 -5.61 -19.47
C ARG A 71 -7.24 -5.31 -20.13
N LEU A 72 -7.41 -5.75 -21.38
CA LEU A 72 -8.63 -5.51 -22.15
C LEU A 72 -9.82 -6.29 -21.56
N PRO A 73 -11.04 -5.73 -21.62
CA PRO A 73 -12.23 -6.42 -21.15
C PRO A 73 -12.48 -7.67 -22.02
N MET A 74 -12.57 -8.83 -21.36
CA MET A 74 -12.82 -10.12 -22.02
C MET A 74 -13.60 -11.05 -21.08
N THR A 75 -14.34 -12.02 -21.64
CA THR A 75 -15.06 -13.04 -20.88
C THR A 75 -14.12 -14.11 -20.33
N SER A 76 -14.56 -14.89 -19.35
CA SER A 76 -13.75 -15.98 -18.78
C SER A 76 -13.31 -17.00 -19.82
N ASP A 77 -14.21 -17.36 -20.75
CA ASP A 77 -13.92 -18.32 -21.82
C ASP A 77 -12.85 -17.77 -22.78
N GLN A 78 -12.89 -16.47 -23.08
CA GLN A 78 -11.87 -15.81 -23.90
C GLN A 78 -10.50 -15.80 -23.22
N VAL A 79 -10.44 -15.60 -21.90
CA VAL A 79 -9.17 -15.67 -21.15
C VAL A 79 -8.56 -17.07 -21.23
N LEU A 80 -9.39 -18.10 -21.09
CA LEU A 80 -8.96 -19.49 -21.13
C LEU A 80 -8.48 -19.86 -22.53
N ALA A 81 -9.28 -19.54 -23.56
CA ALA A 81 -8.93 -19.82 -24.96
C ALA A 81 -7.61 -19.16 -25.39
N ARG A 82 -7.29 -18.00 -24.83
CA ARG A 82 -6.08 -17.21 -25.14
C ARG A 82 -4.91 -17.47 -24.18
N ASN A 83 -5.08 -18.36 -23.20
CA ASN A 83 -4.10 -18.65 -22.15
C ASN A 83 -3.63 -17.40 -21.36
N LEU A 84 -4.54 -16.47 -21.10
CA LEU A 84 -4.27 -15.20 -20.41
C LEU A 84 -4.58 -15.23 -18.91
N VAL A 85 -4.87 -16.39 -18.32
CA VAL A 85 -5.31 -16.50 -16.91
C VAL A 85 -4.28 -15.92 -15.95
N ALA A 86 -3.01 -16.30 -16.10
CA ALA A 86 -1.92 -15.81 -15.25
C ALA A 86 -1.69 -14.31 -15.46
N HIS A 87 -1.72 -13.85 -16.71
CA HIS A 87 -1.57 -12.44 -17.07
C HIS A 87 -2.71 -11.57 -16.52
N ARG A 88 -3.95 -12.07 -16.54
CA ARG A 88 -5.10 -11.38 -15.95
C ARG A 88 -5.06 -11.36 -14.42
N ARG A 89 -4.50 -12.41 -13.80
CA ARG A 89 -4.20 -12.38 -12.36
C ARG A 89 -3.12 -11.34 -12.05
N ALA A 90 -2.08 -11.25 -12.87
CA ALA A 90 -1.02 -10.26 -12.71
C ALA A 90 -1.56 -8.82 -12.79
N VAL A 91 -2.42 -8.50 -13.77
CA VAL A 91 -3.09 -7.19 -13.87
C VAL A 91 -3.81 -6.82 -12.56
N ARG A 92 -4.58 -7.76 -12.01
CA ARG A 92 -5.28 -7.53 -10.72
C ARG A 92 -4.31 -7.38 -9.54
N GLN A 93 -3.19 -8.10 -9.56
CA GLN A 93 -2.16 -7.98 -8.52
C GLN A 93 -1.40 -6.65 -8.62
N GLU A 94 -1.14 -6.14 -9.84
CA GLU A 94 -0.60 -4.80 -10.08
C GLU A 94 -1.54 -3.72 -9.52
N ASP A 95 -2.85 -3.85 -9.76
CA ASP A 95 -3.87 -2.98 -9.16
C ASP A 95 -3.89 -3.09 -7.63
N GLY A 96 -3.79 -4.32 -7.11
CA GLY A 96 -3.72 -4.59 -5.67
C GLY A 96 -2.49 -3.94 -5.02
N LEU A 97 -1.33 -4.02 -5.67
CA LEU A 97 -0.08 -3.42 -5.20
C LEU A 97 -0.20 -1.89 -5.09
N ARG A 98 -0.76 -1.24 -6.11
CA ARG A 98 -1.06 0.20 -6.11
C ARG A 98 -2.03 0.58 -5.00
N THR A 99 -3.12 -0.18 -4.87
CA THR A 99 -4.15 0.07 -3.85
C THR A 99 -3.56 -0.09 -2.45
N ALA A 100 -2.72 -1.10 -2.23
CA ALA A 100 -2.04 -1.32 -0.96
C ALA A 100 -1.08 -0.17 -0.61
N LEU A 101 -0.43 0.46 -1.59
CA LEU A 101 0.44 1.60 -1.36
C LEU A 101 -0.36 2.82 -0.89
N ILE A 102 -1.45 3.13 -1.59
CA ILE A 102 -2.38 4.20 -1.22
C ILE A 102 -2.99 3.93 0.16
N GLY A 103 -3.46 2.71 0.39
CA GLY A 103 -4.03 2.29 1.68
C GLY A 103 -3.04 2.45 2.83
N SER A 104 -1.77 2.09 2.62
CA SER A 104 -0.71 2.28 3.61
C SER A 104 -0.50 3.76 3.94
N ALA A 105 -0.50 4.64 2.94
CA ALA A 105 -0.41 6.09 3.16
C ALA A 105 -1.61 6.62 3.96
N VAL A 106 -2.83 6.20 3.61
CA VAL A 106 -4.06 6.60 4.30
C VAL A 106 -4.04 6.15 5.77
N VAL A 107 -3.69 4.89 6.04
CA VAL A 107 -3.60 4.36 7.41
C VAL A 107 -2.55 5.13 8.22
N ASN A 108 -1.40 5.47 7.62
CA ASN A 108 -0.38 6.28 8.29
C ASN A 108 -0.88 7.67 8.69
N ILE A 109 -1.63 8.34 7.81
CA ILE A 109 -2.22 9.65 8.10
C ILE A 109 -3.24 9.53 9.25
N LEU A 110 -4.12 8.54 9.21
CA LEU A 110 -5.11 8.29 10.26
C LEU A 110 -4.43 8.01 11.60
N TYR A 111 -3.39 7.18 11.60
CA TYR A 111 -2.63 6.86 12.80
C TYR A 111 -1.89 8.08 13.35
N PHE A 112 -1.29 8.89 12.48
CA PHE A 112 -0.65 10.14 12.86
C PHE A 112 -1.63 11.07 13.58
N ILE A 113 -2.81 11.28 13.00
CA ILE A 113 -3.86 12.13 13.56
C ILE A 113 -4.34 11.55 14.91
N GLY A 114 -4.68 10.27 14.95
CA GLY A 114 -5.16 9.59 16.15
C GLY A 114 -4.17 9.63 17.31
N PHE A 115 -2.88 9.38 17.04
CA PHE A 115 -1.81 9.47 18.03
C PHE A 115 -1.73 10.88 18.64
N HIS A 116 -1.82 11.93 17.82
CA HIS A 116 -1.74 13.31 18.28
C HIS A 116 -2.96 13.70 19.14
N PHE A 117 -4.16 13.32 18.73
CA PHE A 117 -5.36 13.54 19.51
C PHE A 117 -5.31 12.82 20.86
N LEU A 118 -4.96 11.52 20.86
CA LEU A 118 -4.87 10.72 22.07
C LEU A 118 -3.81 11.27 23.04
N TYR A 119 -2.63 11.63 22.51
CA TYR A 119 -1.57 12.22 23.32
C TYR A 119 -2.00 13.56 23.93
N PHE A 120 -2.67 14.43 23.14
CA PHE A 120 -3.16 15.70 23.63
C PHE A 120 -4.22 15.52 24.73
N TYR A 121 -5.14 14.57 24.54
CA TYR A 121 -6.16 14.21 25.51
C TYR A 121 -5.54 13.73 26.83
N ILE A 122 -4.65 12.73 26.79
CA ILE A 122 -3.97 12.18 27.99
C ILE A 122 -3.17 13.26 28.72
N ARG A 123 -2.44 14.10 27.97
CA ARG A 123 -1.67 15.20 28.58
C ARG A 123 -2.59 16.17 29.32
N ARG A 124 -3.74 16.53 28.72
CA ARG A 124 -4.70 17.46 29.31
C ARG A 124 -5.37 16.86 30.56
N THR A 125 -5.73 15.57 30.55
CA THR A 125 -6.32 14.91 31.72
C THR A 125 -5.32 14.81 32.87
N TRP A 126 -4.06 14.44 32.61
CA TRP A 126 -3.03 14.41 33.64
C TRP A 126 -2.72 15.79 34.23
N GLN A 127 -2.65 16.84 33.42
CA GLN A 127 -2.44 18.21 33.93
C GLN A 127 -3.59 18.69 34.82
N ARG A 128 -4.84 18.30 34.50
CA ARG A 128 -6.01 18.59 35.33
C ARG A 128 -5.97 17.83 36.65
N GLY A 129 -5.67 16.53 36.62
CA GLY A 129 -5.52 15.71 37.83
C GLY A 129 -4.42 16.23 38.75
N ALA A 130 -3.24 16.54 38.20
CA ALA A 130 -2.12 17.09 38.96
C ALA A 130 -2.46 18.44 39.62
N ARG A 131 -3.22 19.32 38.93
CA ARG A 131 -3.68 20.58 39.52
C ARG A 131 -4.63 20.36 40.71
N VAL A 132 -5.56 19.42 40.61
CA VAL A 132 -6.50 19.10 41.70
C VAL A 132 -5.74 18.60 42.93
N THR A 133 -4.75 17.71 42.76
CA THR A 133 -3.94 17.20 43.88
C THR A 133 -3.13 18.30 44.56
N ILE A 134 -2.56 19.24 43.79
CA ILE A 134 -1.78 20.36 44.36
C ILE A 134 -2.70 21.33 45.13
N VAL A 135 -3.91 21.59 44.64
CA VAL A 135 -4.88 22.46 45.32
C VAL A 135 -5.36 21.82 46.62
N SER A 136 -5.72 20.52 46.63
CA SER A 136 -6.09 19.81 47.86
C SER A 136 -5.01 19.93 48.93
N LYS A 137 -3.75 19.68 48.55
CA LYS A 137 -2.61 19.74 49.48
C LYS A 137 -2.31 21.14 50.04
N LYS A 138 -2.84 22.20 49.41
CA LYS A 138 -2.73 23.60 49.88
C LYS A 138 -3.89 24.03 50.78
N VAL A 139 -5.03 23.33 50.73
CA VAL A 139 -6.22 23.64 51.53
C VAL A 139 -6.17 22.92 52.88
N ASP A 140 -5.43 21.81 52.96
CA ASP A 140 -5.24 21.02 54.20
C ASP A 140 -4.10 21.53 55.12
N ILE A 141 -3.62 22.77 54.94
CA ILE A 141 -2.63 23.45 55.80
C ILE A 141 -3.26 24.74 56.34
#